data_AF-A0A936ENG7-F1
#
_entry.id   AF-A0A936ENG7-F1
#
_cell.length_a   1.000
_cell.length_b   1.000
_cell.length_c   1.000
_cell.angle_alpha   90.00
_cell.angle_beta   90.00
_cell.angle_gamma   90.00
#
_symmetry.space_group_name_H-M   'P 1'
#
loop_
_entity.id
_entity.type
_entity.pdbx_description
1 polymer ?
#
loop_
_entity_poly.entity_id
_entity_poly.type
_entity_poly.pdbx_seq_one_letter_code
_entity_poly.pdbx_strand_id
1 'polypeptide(L)'
;MKRYLSLYLDVAPKTFDEMKRNLANKDWEQLRINAHSLKPQADFMGIDSLKEELIKIEEAVKANNIDVLENLVNTSLKISADSERILKEMLAQF
;
A
#
# COMPACT_ATOMS: atom_id res chain seq x y z
N MET A 1 3.46 -11.35 -16.87
CA MET A 1 2.40 -10.73 -16.05
C MET A 1 1.88 -11.64 -14.93
N LYS A 2 1.31 -12.83 -15.22
CA LYS A 2 0.73 -13.77 -14.22
C LYS A 2 1.56 -13.98 -12.94
N ARG A 3 2.87 -14.24 -13.08
CA ARG A 3 3.79 -14.43 -11.94
C ARG A 3 3.87 -13.20 -11.04
N TYR A 4 4.02 -12.01 -11.62
CA TYR A 4 4.16 -10.77 -10.86
C TYR A 4 2.85 -10.36 -10.19
N LEU A 5 1.72 -10.59 -10.87
CA LEU A 5 0.39 -10.42 -10.30
C LEU A 5 0.18 -11.32 -9.08
N SER A 6 0.58 -12.59 -9.18
CA SER A 6 0.49 -13.54 -8.06
C SER A 6 1.38 -13.13 -6.88
N LEU A 7 2.59 -12.63 -7.17
CA LEU A 7 3.51 -12.14 -6.13
C LEU A 7 2.95 -10.91 -5.42
N TYR A 8 2.42 -9.94 -6.17
CA TYR A 8 1.78 -8.76 -5.59
C TYR A 8 0.62 -9.14 -4.67
N LEU A 9 -0.26 -10.02 -5.15
CA LEU A 9 -1.43 -10.50 -4.40
C LEU A 9 -1.08 -11.33 -3.14
N ASP A 10 0.15 -11.85 -3.03
CA ASP A 10 0.62 -12.54 -1.83
C ASP A 10 1.33 -11.59 -0.84
N VAL A 11 2.07 -10.60 -1.35
CA VAL A 11 2.93 -9.73 -0.53
C VAL A 11 2.19 -8.49 -0.04
N ALA A 12 1.49 -7.77 -0.93
CA ALA A 12 0.89 -6.49 -0.61
C ALA A 12 -0.07 -6.53 0.60
N PRO A 13 -0.99 -7.52 0.72
CA PRO A 13 -1.89 -7.60 1.86
C PRO A 13 -1.15 -7.68 3.20
N LYS A 14 -0.08 -8.49 3.26
CA LYS A 14 0.73 -8.68 4.48
C LYS A 14 1.45 -7.39 4.86
N THR A 15 1.98 -6.66 3.87
CA THR A 15 2.62 -5.36 4.09
C THR A 15 1.62 -4.31 4.57
N PHE A 16 0.38 -4.32 4.07
CA PHE A 16 -0.67 -3.45 4.59
C PHE A 16 -1.10 -3.78 6.03
N ASP A 17 -1.07 -5.06 6.40
CA ASP A 17 -1.25 -5.47 7.81
C ASP A 17 -0.11 -4.97 8.70
N GLU A 18 1.13 -4.97 8.22
CA GLU A 18 2.26 -4.34 8.91
C GLU A 18 2.06 -2.83 9.07
N MET A 19 1.65 -2.13 8.00
CA MET A 19 1.38 -0.68 8.07
C MET A 19 0.33 -0.34 9.12
N LYS A 20 -0.76 -1.12 9.22
CA LYS A 20 -1.77 -0.97 10.28
C LYS A 20 -1.17 -1.12 11.68
N ARG A 21 -0.32 -2.13 11.89
CA ARG A 21 0.37 -2.33 13.18
C ARG A 21 1.32 -1.19 13.51
N ASN A 22 2.10 -0.73 12.53
CA ASN A 22 3.04 0.37 12.71
C ASN A 22 2.32 1.68 13.02
N LEU A 23 1.18 1.94 12.36
CA LEU A 23 0.31 3.08 12.67
C LEU A 23 -0.18 3.03 14.12
N ALA A 24 -0.69 1.89 14.59
CA ALA A 24 -1.17 1.73 15.96
C ALA A 24 -0.04 1.85 17.00
N ASN A 25 1.14 1.32 16.69
CA ASN A 25 2.31 1.35 17.57
C ASN A 25 3.10 2.66 17.50
N LYS A 26 2.70 3.60 16.64
CA LYS A 26 3.42 4.85 16.37
C LYS A 26 4.84 4.65 15.82
N ASP A 27 5.06 3.54 15.11
CA ASP A 27 6.32 3.26 14.42
C ASP A 27 6.33 3.91 13.03
N TRP A 28 6.58 5.22 13.02
CA TRP A 28 6.48 6.05 11.81
C TRP A 28 7.54 5.71 10.76
N GLU A 29 8.74 5.35 11.20
CA GLU A 29 9.81 4.99 10.28
C GLU A 29 9.50 3.67 9.59
N GLN A 30 9.02 2.66 10.33
CA GLN A 30 8.63 1.40 9.72
C GLN A 30 7.39 1.57 8.83
N LEU A 31 6.41 2.38 9.22
CA LEU A 31 5.27 2.75 8.37
C LEU A 31 5.74 3.35 7.04
N ARG A 32 6.69 4.29 7.07
CA ARG A 32 7.28 4.92 5.88
C ARG A 32 8.02 3.91 5.00
N ILE A 33 8.80 3.01 5.61
CA ILE A 33 9.53 1.94 4.90
C ILE A 33 8.56 1.01 4.18
N ASN A 34 7.48 0.59 4.86
CA ASN A 34 6.46 -0.25 4.23
C ASN A 34 5.78 0.47 3.07
N ALA A 35 5.39 1.74 3.24
CA ALA A 35 4.81 2.54 2.16
C ALA A 35 5.75 2.67 0.94
N HIS A 36 7.04 2.92 1.20
CA HIS A 36 8.08 2.98 0.18
C HIS A 36 8.21 1.67 -0.61
N SER A 37 8.17 0.53 0.08
CA SER A 37 8.28 -0.79 -0.55
C SER A 37 7.09 -1.13 -1.44
N LEU A 38 5.89 -0.63 -1.11
CA LEU A 38 4.66 -0.86 -1.87
C LEU A 38 4.53 0.05 -3.08
N LYS A 39 5.08 1.27 -3.02
CA LYS A 39 5.00 2.26 -4.10
C LYS A 39 5.40 1.73 -5.48
N PRO A 40 6.59 1.12 -5.69
CA PRO A 40 6.97 0.58 -7.00
C PRO A 40 6.11 -0.63 -7.40
N GLN A 41 5.53 -1.35 -6.44
CA GLN A 41 4.64 -2.47 -6.73
C GLN A 41 3.27 -1.98 -7.22
N ALA A 42 2.70 -0.96 -6.58
CA ALA A 42 1.48 -0.29 -7.02
C ALA A 42 1.65 0.31 -8.42
N ASP A 43 2.78 0.97 -8.68
CA ASP A 43 3.16 1.51 -10.00
C ASP A 43 3.23 0.41 -11.06
N PHE A 44 3.90 -0.71 -10.74
CA PHE A 44 4.02 -1.84 -11.65
C PHE A 44 2.67 -2.54 -11.93
N MET A 45 1.73 -2.50 -10.98
CA MET A 45 0.36 -2.99 -11.17
C MET A 45 -0.56 -1.98 -11.87
N GLY A 46 -0.09 -0.75 -12.13
CA GLY A 46 -0.89 0.32 -12.73
C GLY A 46 -1.95 0.91 -11.79
N ILE A 47 -1.73 0.86 -10.47
CA ILE A 47 -2.64 1.39 -9.45
C ILE A 47 -2.14 2.78 -9.02
N ASP A 48 -2.27 3.76 -9.91
CA ASP A 48 -1.73 5.12 -9.71
C ASP A 48 -2.27 5.81 -8.45
N SER A 49 -3.57 5.63 -8.17
CA SER A 49 -4.19 6.19 -6.96
C SER A 49 -3.57 5.65 -5.67
N LEU A 50 -3.21 4.35 -5.64
CA LEU A 50 -2.54 3.77 -4.49
C LEU A 50 -1.10 4.28 -4.37
N LYS A 51 -0.38 4.37 -5.50
CA LYS A 51 0.97 4.94 -5.54
C LYS A 51 0.99 6.35 -4.96
N GLU A 52 0.03 7.20 -5.34
CA GLU A 52 -0.08 8.57 -4.83
C GLU A 52 -0.33 8.61 -3.32
N GLU A 53 -1.22 7.77 -2.78
CA GLU A 53 -1.46 7.72 -1.33
C GLU A 53 -0.23 7.24 -0.55
N LEU A 54 0.51 6.25 -1.10
CA LEU A 54 1.77 5.79 -0.50
C LEU A 54 2.85 6.88 -0.48
N ILE A 55 2.91 7.72 -1.52
CA ILE A 55 3.80 8.90 -1.54
C ILE A 55 3.39 9.90 -0.45
N LYS A 56 2.10 10.19 -0.31
CA LYS A 56 1.60 11.11 0.72
C LYS A 56 1.94 10.61 2.13
N ILE A 57 1.86 9.30 2.38
CA ILE A 57 2.30 8.70 3.65
C ILE A 57 3.79 8.96 3.88
N GLU A 58 4.64 8.73 2.88
CA GLU A 58 6.08 9.00 3.02
C GLU A 58 6.37 10.47 3.33
N GLU A 59 5.70 11.38 2.64
CA GLU A 59 5.88 12.82 2.79
C GLU A 59 5.37 13.30 4.16
N ALA A 60 4.23 12.80 4.61
CA ALA A 60 3.67 13.12 5.92
C ALA A 60 4.61 12.70 7.06
N VAL A 61 5.21 11.50 6.99
CA VAL A 61 6.22 11.07 7.96
C VAL A 61 7.45 11.97 7.93
N LYS A 62 7.99 12.28 6.74
CA LYS A 62 9.17 13.17 6.59
C LYS A 62 8.92 14.59 7.10
N ALA A 63 7.69 15.10 6.93
CA ALA A 63 7.27 16.40 7.39
C ALA A 63 6.83 16.42 8.87
N ASN A 64 6.87 15.27 9.56
CA ASN A 64 6.35 15.08 10.91
C ASN A 64 4.86 15.50 11.05
N ASN A 65 4.09 15.39 9.96
CA ASN A 65 2.66 15.65 9.93
C ASN A 65 1.90 14.35 10.24
N ILE A 66 1.91 13.95 11.51
CA ILE A 66 1.41 12.64 11.95
C ILE A 66 -0.13 12.57 11.93
N ASP A 67 -0.81 13.71 12.10
CA ASP A 67 -2.28 13.80 12.23
C ASP A 67 -3.02 13.31 10.99
N VAL A 68 -2.39 13.35 9.82
CA VAL A 68 -3.00 12.89 8.56
C VAL A 68 -2.77 11.41 8.27
N LEU A 69 -1.83 10.75 8.97
CA LEU A 69 -1.38 9.40 8.63
C LEU A 69 -2.49 8.36 8.74
N GLU A 70 -3.36 8.48 9.75
CA GLU A 70 -4.48 7.53 9.91
C GLU A 70 -5.42 7.57 8.69
N ASN A 71 -5.76 8.76 8.21
CA ASN A 71 -6.62 8.91 7.04
C ASN A 71 -5.94 8.41 5.75
N LEU A 72 -4.66 8.70 5.57
CA LEU A 72 -3.89 8.25 4.40
C LEU A 72 -3.74 6.72 4.37
N VAL A 73 -3.46 6.10 5.53
CA VAL A 73 -3.38 4.63 5.64
C VAL A 73 -4.74 3.99 5.38
N ASN A 74 -5.81 4.52 5.96
CA ASN A 74 -7.16 4.02 5.74
C ASN A 74 -7.61 4.15 4.28
N THR A 75 -7.22 5.24 3.60
CA THR A 75 -7.48 5.44 2.17
C THR A 75 -6.69 4.43 1.33
N SER A 76 -5.38 4.29 1.60
CA SER A 76 -4.52 3.30 0.94
C SER A 76 -5.06 1.87 1.06
N LEU A 77 -5.57 1.49 2.25
CA LEU A 77 -6.15 0.18 2.50
C LEU A 77 -7.40 -0.08 1.66
N LYS A 78 -8.28 0.91 1.52
CA LYS A 78 -9.49 0.78 0.69
C LYS A 78 -9.11 0.59 -0.78
N ILE A 79 -8.20 1.42 -1.30
CA ILE A 79 -7.72 1.30 -2.69
C ILE A 79 -7.06 -0.07 -2.92
N SER A 80 -6.24 -0.55 -1.99
CA SER A 80 -5.62 -1.88 -2.09
C SER A 80 -6.67 -2.99 -2.16
N ALA A 81 -7.65 -2.98 -1.26
CA ALA A 81 -8.70 -4.00 -1.24
C ALA A 81 -9.53 -4.02 -2.55
N ASP A 82 -9.88 -2.85 -3.06
CA ASP A 82 -10.62 -2.72 -4.32
C ASP A 82 -9.77 -3.22 -5.51
N SER A 83 -8.50 -2.84 -5.55
CA SER A 83 -7.56 -3.24 -6.60
C SER A 83 -7.28 -4.74 -6.55
N GLU A 84 -7.09 -5.32 -5.37
CA GLU A 84 -6.88 -6.76 -5.19
C GLU A 84 -8.02 -7.59 -5.77
N ARG A 85 -9.27 -7.15 -5.62
CA ARG A 85 -10.43 -7.85 -6.21
C ARG A 85 -10.30 -7.90 -7.74
N ILE A 86 -10.03 -6.75 -8.36
CA ILE A 86 -9.87 -6.62 -9.81
C ILE A 86 -8.70 -7.48 -10.30
N LEU A 87 -7.56 -7.40 -9.60
CA LEU A 87 -6.36 -8.16 -9.93
C LEU A 87 -6.58 -9.68 -9.79
N LYS A 88 -7.36 -10.15 -8.81
CA LYS A 88 -7.73 -11.57 -8.68
C LYS A 88 -8.64 -12.03 -9.84
N GLU A 89 -9.60 -11.20 -10.24
CA GLU A 89 -10.45 -11.46 -11.41
C GLU A 89 -9.62 -11.56 -12.70
N MET A 90 -8.65 -10.65 -12.89
CA MET A 90 -7.69 -10.70 -14.00
C MET A 90 -6.82 -11.96 -13.94
N LEU A 91 -6.35 -12.34 -12.74
CA LEU A 91 -5.51 -13.53 -12.57
C LEU A 91 -6.22 -14.82 -13.01
N ALA A 92 -7.52 -14.92 -12.73
CA ALA A 92 -8.35 -16.07 -13.07
C ALA A 92 -8.62 -16.24 -14.57
N GLN A 93 -8.39 -15.19 -15.37
CA GLN A 93 -8.56 -15.21 -16.83
C GLN A 93 -7.30 -15.69 -17.58
N PHE A 94 -6.18 -15.92 -16.88
CA PHE A 94 -4.94 -16.49 -17.45
C PHE A 94 -4.83 -17.99 -17.24
#